data_AF-A0A815UZ26-F1
#
_entry.id   AF-A0A815UZ26-F1
#
_cell.length_a   1.000
_cell.length_b   1.000
_cell.length_c   1.000
_cell.angle_alpha   90.00
_cell.angle_beta   90.00
_cell.angle_gamma   90.00
#
_symmetry.space_group_name_H-M   'P 1'
#
loop_
_entity.id
_entity.type
_entity.pdbx_description
1 polymer ?
#
loop_
_entity_poly.entity_id
_entity_poly.type
_entity_poly.pdbx_seq_one_letter_code
_entity_poly.pdbx_strand_id
1 'polypeptide(L)'
;CPSRQFKLYTAITEQYGQITPESSIKNITAYVKTGDLHVGIYDLTDNVMYVANARGTNEQGPLEAYKRQFVKVDLNIEFARQR
;
A
#
# COMPACT_ATOMS: atom_id res chain seq x y z
N CYS A 1 -4.33 -17.05 -18.53
CA CYS A 1 -4.17 -16.26 -17.28
C CYS A 1 -4.82 -14.89 -17.45
N PRO A 2 -5.69 -14.45 -16.52
CA PRO A 2 -6.28 -13.12 -16.58
C PRO A 2 -5.20 -12.02 -16.52
N SER A 3 -5.44 -10.89 -17.19
CA SER A 3 -4.55 -9.73 -17.16
C SER A 3 -4.45 -9.12 -15.76
N ARG A 4 -3.38 -8.35 -15.48
CA ARG A 4 -3.25 -7.64 -14.19
C ARG A 4 -4.38 -6.62 -14.00
N GLN A 5 -4.82 -5.99 -15.08
CA GLN A 5 -5.93 -5.04 -15.07
C GLN A 5 -7.23 -5.73 -14.67
N PHE A 6 -7.50 -6.93 -15.20
CA PHE A 6 -8.66 -7.71 -14.82
C PHE A 6 -8.60 -8.13 -13.35
N LYS A 7 -7.43 -8.57 -12.86
CA LYS A 7 -7.25 -8.92 -11.44
C LYS A 7 -7.44 -7.71 -10.52
N LEU A 8 -6.98 -6.53 -10.94
CA LEU A 8 -7.19 -5.28 -10.21
C LEU A 8 -8.66 -4.90 -10.16
N TYR A 9 -9.35 -4.97 -11.30
CA TYR A 9 -10.79 -4.77 -11.38
C TYR A 9 -11.52 -5.69 -10.39
N THR A 10 -11.26 -6.99 -10.45
CA THR A 10 -11.88 -7.96 -9.53
C THR A 10 -11.62 -7.63 -8.07
N ALA A 11 -10.36 -7.38 -7.69
CA ALA A 11 -9.99 -7.09 -6.30
C ALA A 11 -10.66 -5.81 -5.76
N ILE A 12 -10.79 -4.77 -6.59
CA ILE A 12 -11.49 -3.53 -6.23
C ILE A 12 -13.00 -3.79 -6.12
N THR A 13 -13.60 -4.48 -7.09
CA THR A 13 -15.04 -4.77 -7.10
C THR A 13 -15.48 -5.62 -5.92
N GLU A 14 -14.70 -6.64 -5.54
CA GLU A 14 -14.99 -7.50 -4.39
C GLU A 14 -14.99 -6.74 -3.05
N GLN A 15 -14.27 -5.62 -2.98
CA GLN A 15 -14.14 -4.79 -1.77
C GLN A 15 -14.88 -3.46 -1.88
N TYR A 16 -15.64 -3.24 -2.94
CA TYR A 16 -16.30 -1.97 -3.17
C TYR A 16 -17.21 -1.58 -2.00
N GLY A 17 -17.10 -0.34 -1.52
CA GLY A 17 -17.82 0.17 -0.35
C GLY A 17 -17.21 -0.20 1.01
N GLN A 18 -16.15 -1.02 1.04
CA GLN A 18 -15.48 -1.49 2.26
C GLN A 18 -13.95 -1.55 2.09
N ILE A 19 -13.40 -0.72 1.20
CA ILE A 19 -11.95 -0.60 1.01
C ILE A 19 -11.35 0.06 2.24
N THR A 20 -10.47 -0.67 2.92
CA THR A 20 -9.72 -0.20 4.07
C THR A 20 -8.23 -0.18 3.73
N PRO A 21 -7.37 0.44 4.56
CA PRO A 21 -5.93 0.33 4.37
C PRO A 21 -5.44 -1.12 4.40
N GLU A 22 -5.93 -1.92 5.34
CA GLU A 22 -5.63 -3.35 5.48
C GLU A 22 -5.92 -4.12 4.18
N SER A 23 -7.11 -3.89 3.63
CA SER A 23 -7.58 -4.61 2.44
C SER A 23 -6.88 -4.10 1.17
N SER A 24 -6.53 -2.81 1.12
CA SER A 24 -5.70 -2.22 0.07
C SER A 24 -4.29 -2.81 0.03
N ILE A 25 -3.68 -3.05 1.20
CA ILE A 25 -2.36 -3.69 1.32
C ILE A 25 -2.44 -5.14 0.88
N LYS A 26 -3.27 -5.95 1.55
CA LYS A 26 -3.24 -7.41 1.41
C LYS A 26 -3.95 -7.93 0.17
N ASN A 27 -5.11 -7.37 -0.13
CA ASN A 27 -6.04 -7.97 -1.08
C ASN A 27 -6.06 -7.25 -2.44
N ILE A 28 -5.49 -6.03 -2.53
CA ILE A 28 -5.41 -5.27 -3.77
C ILE A 28 -3.95 -5.21 -4.25
N THR A 29 -3.11 -4.40 -3.61
CA THR A 29 -1.76 -4.08 -4.10
C THR A 29 -0.83 -5.30 -4.12
N ALA A 30 -0.82 -6.09 -3.05
CA ALA A 30 -0.06 -7.34 -3.00
C ALA A 30 -0.59 -8.41 -3.96
N TYR A 31 -1.91 -8.50 -4.12
CA TYR A 31 -2.57 -9.48 -5.01
C TYR A 31 -2.23 -9.23 -6.48
N VAL A 32 -2.30 -7.97 -6.93
CA VAL A 32 -1.98 -7.61 -8.32
C VAL A 32 -0.48 -7.41 -8.57
N LYS A 33 0.34 -7.46 -7.51
CA LYS A 33 1.80 -7.25 -7.56
C LYS A 33 2.14 -5.91 -8.20
N THR A 34 1.59 -4.82 -7.64
CA THR A 34 1.84 -3.46 -8.11
C THR A 34 2.57 -2.64 -7.04
N GLY A 35 3.39 -1.68 -7.49
CA GLY A 35 4.24 -0.88 -6.61
C GLY A 35 5.49 -1.64 -6.16
N ASP A 36 6.32 -2.05 -7.11
CA ASP A 36 7.57 -2.76 -6.80
C ASP A 36 8.54 -1.87 -6.02
N LEU A 37 8.67 -0.60 -6.42
CA LEU A 37 9.58 0.37 -5.78
C LEU A 37 8.98 1.02 -4.54
N HIS A 38 7.69 1.36 -4.60
CA HIS A 38 7.02 2.17 -3.58
C HIS A 38 5.52 1.89 -3.62
N VAL A 39 4.90 1.76 -2.45
CA VAL A 39 3.44 1.72 -2.29
C VAL A 39 3.07 2.73 -1.21
N GLY A 40 2.15 3.62 -1.55
CA GLY A 40 1.52 4.55 -0.61
C GLY A 40 0.01 4.35 -0.63
N ILE A 41 -0.59 4.20 0.55
CA ILE A 41 -2.03 4.08 0.75
C ILE A 41 -2.43 5.20 1.71
N TYR A 42 -3.34 6.05 1.27
CA TYR A 42 -3.76 7.23 2.01
C TYR A 42 -5.19 7.05 2.49
N ASP A 43 -5.37 7.00 3.80
CA ASP A 43 -6.66 7.16 4.43
C ASP A 43 -6.89 8.66 4.68
N LEU A 44 -7.71 9.27 3.84
CA LEU A 44 -8.01 10.70 3.92
C LEU A 44 -9.05 11.02 4.99
N THR A 45 -9.76 10.01 5.52
CA THR A 45 -10.75 10.21 6.59
C THR A 45 -10.03 10.39 7.93
N ASP A 46 -9.12 9.46 8.23
CA ASP A 46 -8.33 9.50 9.46
C ASP A 46 -7.02 10.31 9.30
N ASN A 47 -6.73 10.78 8.09
CA ASN A 47 -5.52 11.48 7.69
C ASN A 47 -4.23 10.70 8.05
N VAL A 48 -4.19 9.43 7.61
CA VAL A 48 -3.09 8.50 7.84
C VAL A 48 -2.54 8.00 6.51
N MET A 49 -1.22 7.91 6.42
CA MET A 49 -0.53 7.25 5.30
C MET A 49 0.07 5.91 5.74
N TYR A 50 -0.10 4.89 4.91
CA TYR A 50 0.62 3.63 5.01
C TYR A 50 1.60 3.55 3.85
N VAL A 51 2.88 3.36 4.14
CA VAL A 51 3.94 3.40 3.13
C VAL A 51 4.88 2.20 3.24
N ALA A 52 5.26 1.64 2.09
CA ALA A 52 6.34 0.67 1.95
C ALA A 52 7.24 1.05 0.77
N ASN A 53 8.54 0.79 0.92
CA ASN A 53 9.55 0.99 -0.13
C ASN A 53 10.20 -0.35 -0.47
N ALA A 54 10.75 -0.48 -1.68
CA ALA A 54 11.60 -1.59 -2.05
C ALA A 54 12.80 -1.70 -1.11
N ARG A 55 13.35 -2.90 -1.04
CA ARG A 55 14.55 -3.18 -0.26
C ARG A 55 15.76 -2.39 -0.76
N GLY A 56 16.45 -1.72 0.16
CA GLY A 56 17.76 -1.14 -0.12
C GLY A 56 18.83 -2.21 -0.39
N THR A 57 19.94 -1.85 -1.02
CA THR A 57 21.02 -2.80 -1.39
C THR A 57 21.56 -3.61 -0.21
N ASN A 58 21.61 -3.02 0.98
CA ASN A 58 22.17 -3.62 2.20
C ASN A 58 21.11 -4.08 3.21
N GLU A 59 19.86 -4.20 2.80
CA GLU A 59 18.76 -4.68 3.65
C GLU A 59 18.41 -6.14 3.35
N GLN A 60 17.75 -6.81 4.31
CA GLN A 60 17.23 -8.17 4.14
C GLN A 60 15.72 -8.17 3.82
N GLY A 61 15.21 -9.34 3.42
CA GLY A 61 13.78 -9.54 3.13
C GLY A 61 13.39 -9.40 1.65
N PRO A 62 12.08 -9.33 1.35
CA PRO A 62 11.56 -9.22 0.00
C PRO A 62 12.05 -7.96 -0.71
N LEU A 63 12.31 -8.05 -2.02
CA LEU A 63 12.76 -6.91 -2.82
C LEU A 63 11.61 -5.91 -3.02
N GLU A 64 10.45 -6.39 -3.46
CA GLU A 64 9.34 -5.54 -3.89
C GLU A 64 8.53 -4.98 -2.70
N ALA A 65 8.15 -3.70 -2.78
CA ALA A 65 7.46 -3.01 -1.70
C ALA A 65 6.10 -3.63 -1.33
N TYR A 66 5.34 -4.13 -2.31
CA TYR A 66 4.06 -4.81 -2.06
C TYR A 66 4.16 -6.10 -1.23
N LYS A 67 5.37 -6.64 -1.02
CA LYS A 67 5.63 -7.79 -0.13
C LYS A 67 6.23 -7.39 1.21
N ARG A 68 6.51 -6.12 1.43
CA ARG A 68 7.21 -5.62 2.62
C ARG A 68 6.20 -5.13 3.66
N GLN A 69 6.70 -4.93 4.88
CA GLN A 69 5.91 -4.33 5.96
C GLN A 69 5.67 -2.85 5.66
N PHE A 70 4.47 -2.39 6.00
CA PHE A 70 4.08 -1.00 5.85
C PHE A 70 4.31 -0.24 7.15
N VAL A 71 4.84 0.98 7.02
CA VAL A 71 4.91 1.95 8.11
C VAL A 71 3.64 2.79 8.08
N LYS A 72 2.99 2.92 9.23
CA LYS A 72 1.85 3.84 9.44
C LYS A 72 2.38 5.20 9.87
N VAL A 73 1.94 6.25 9.21
CA VAL A 73 2.32 7.64 9.46
C VAL A 73 1.06 8.45 9.72
N ASP A 74 0.97 9.10 10.88
CA ASP A 74 -0.10 10.04 11.20
C ASP A 74 0.23 11.40 10.58
N LEU A 75 -0.52 11.79 9.55
CA LEU A 75 -0.23 13.00 8.79
C LEU A 75 -0.64 14.28 9.54
N ASN A 76 -1.55 14.19 10.51
CA ASN A 76 -1.88 15.34 11.36
C ASN A 76 -0.65 15.77 12.17
N ILE A 77 0.09 14.80 12.69
CA ILE A 77 1.32 15.04 13.46
C ILE A 77 2.44 15.51 12.53
N GLU A 78 2.68 14.80 11.43
CA GLU A 78 3.82 15.09 10.55
C GLU A 78 3.69 16.46 9.85
N PHE A 79 2.49 16.88 9.46
CA PHE A 79 2.29 18.19 8.83
C PHE A 79 2.30 19.36 9.82
N ALA A 80 2.03 19.11 11.10
CA ALA A 80 2.10 20.13 12.15
C ALA A 80 3.53 20.33 12.71
N ARG A 81 4.46 19.43 12.42
CA ARG A 81 5.83 19.49 12.94
C ARG A 81 6.58 20.70 12.35
N GLN A 82 7.03 21.62 13.21
CA GLN A 82 7.96 22.70 12.82
C GLN A 82 9.33 22.10 12.52
N ARG A 83 9.97 22.57 11.44
CA ARG A 83 11.28 22.12 10.97
C ARG A 83 12.40 23.00 11.52
#